data_AF-A0A2Z6M6X0-F1
#
_entry.id   AF-A0A2Z6M6X0-F1
#
_cell.length_a   1.000
_cell.length_b   1.000
_cell.length_c   1.000
_cell.angle_alpha   90.00
_cell.angle_beta   90.00
_cell.angle_gamma   90.00
#
_symmetry.space_group_name_H-M   'P 1'
#
loop_
_entity.id
_entity.type
_entity.pdbx_description
1 polymer ?
#
loop_
_entity_poly.entity_id
_entity_poly.type
_entity_poly.pdbx_seq_one_letter_code
_entity_poly.pdbx_strand_id
1 'polypeptide(L)'
;MTPQHCQGGKLTTLVRDWYVDSFRDIRSCPEIKNMKDEKEFTNVIKAIKVRHNNVVPAMALGVQQLKKELTTKMGSEDLVEIHRFLDRFYLSRIGIRMLIG
;
A
#
# COMPACT_ATOMS: atom_id res chain seq x y z
N MET A 1 4.36 4.27 15.56
CA MET A 1 4.03 3.11 16.42
C MET A 1 2.84 2.41 15.79
N THR A 2 3.05 1.26 15.15
CA THR A 2 1.95 0.38 14.70
C THR A 2 1.53 -0.53 15.86
N PRO A 3 0.23 -0.71 16.13
CA PRO A 3 -0.24 -1.59 17.20
C PRO A 3 0.23 -3.03 16.99
N GLN A 4 0.66 -3.69 18.07
CA GLN A 4 1.27 -5.03 18.04
C GLN A 4 0.29 -6.15 17.63
N HIS A 5 -1.02 -5.89 17.66
CA HIS A 5 -2.07 -6.83 17.25
C HIS A 5 -2.36 -6.83 15.74
N CYS A 6 -1.71 -5.95 14.96
CA CYS A 6 -1.93 -5.79 13.51
C CYS A 6 -0.85 -6.47 12.64
N GLN A 7 -0.23 -7.57 13.08
CA GLN A 7 0.53 -8.42 12.16
C GLN A 7 -0.45 -9.24 11.30
N GLY A 8 -1.05 -8.56 10.33
CA GLY A 8 -2.16 -9.04 9.52
C GLY A 8 -1.76 -10.13 8.53
N GLY A 9 -2.77 -10.89 8.10
CA GLY A 9 -2.64 -12.02 7.17
C GLY A 9 -1.79 -11.75 5.94
N LYS A 10 -1.30 -12.84 5.31
CA LYS A 10 -0.30 -12.88 4.21
C LYS A 10 -0.45 -11.78 3.15
N LEU A 11 -1.68 -11.38 2.82
CA LEU A 11 -1.98 -10.37 1.81
C LEU A 11 -1.73 -8.93 2.24
N THR A 12 -1.88 -8.61 3.54
CA THR A 12 -1.55 -7.27 4.06
C THR A 12 -0.04 -7.03 4.07
N THR A 13 0.73 -8.09 4.36
CA THR A 13 2.20 -8.08 4.26
C THR A 13 2.65 -7.88 2.81
N LEU A 14 2.01 -8.57 1.85
CA LEU A 14 2.29 -8.39 0.44
C LEU A 14 2.08 -6.94 -0.04
N VAL A 15 0.97 -6.31 0.38
CA VAL A 15 0.70 -4.90 0.02
C VAL A 15 1.76 -3.98 0.61
N ARG A 16 2.15 -4.19 1.88
CA ARG A 16 3.27 -3.45 2.49
C ARG A 16 4.55 -3.58 1.66
N ASP A 17 4.89 -4.80 1.26
CA ASP A 17 6.12 -5.06 0.51
C ASP A 17 6.10 -4.36 -0.85
N TRP A 18 4.96 -4.31 -1.55
CA TRP A 18 4.82 -3.52 -2.77
C TRP A 18 5.12 -2.02 -2.57
N TYR A 19 4.62 -1.42 -1.47
CA TYR A 19 4.92 -0.02 -1.16
C TYR A 19 6.40 0.19 -0.80
N VAL A 20 7.02 -0.74 -0.07
CA VAL A 20 8.45 -0.69 0.27
C VAL A 20 9.30 -0.76 -0.99
N ASP A 21 9.00 -1.69 -1.89
CA ASP A 21 9.74 -1.83 -3.15
C ASP A 21 9.58 -0.58 -4.01
N SER A 22 8.37 -0.02 -4.11
CA SER A 22 8.17 1.22 -4.88
C SER A 22 8.89 2.42 -4.28
N PHE A 23 8.97 2.50 -2.95
CA PHE A 23 9.77 3.52 -2.27
C PHE A 23 11.27 3.37 -2.59
N ARG A 24 11.77 2.12 -2.61
CA ARG A 24 13.16 1.83 -2.99
C ARG A 24 13.44 2.19 -4.45
N ASP A 25 12.53 1.88 -5.36
CA ASP A 25 12.67 2.20 -6.78
C ASP A 25 12.79 3.72 -6.99
N ILE A 26 11.88 4.51 -6.39
CA ILE A 26 11.91 5.98 -6.48
C ILE A 26 13.21 6.53 -5.89
N ARG A 27 13.64 6.03 -4.73
CA ARG A 27 14.85 6.51 -4.05
C ARG A 27 16.15 6.13 -4.77
N SER A 28 16.11 5.11 -5.60
CA SER A 28 17.26 4.66 -6.40
C SER A 28 17.42 5.45 -7.69
N CYS A 29 16.42 6.24 -8.09
CA CYS A 29 16.54 7.12 -9.25
C CYS A 29 17.54 8.25 -8.95
N PRO A 30 18.53 8.49 -9.84
CA PRO A 30 19.41 9.63 -9.72
C PRO A 30 18.63 10.93 -9.98
N GLU A 31 19.27 12.06 -9.66
CA GLU A 31 18.76 13.38 -10.01
C GLU A 31 18.54 13.49 -11.53
N ILE A 32 17.37 13.99 -11.93
CA ILE A 32 17.00 14.17 -13.33
C ILE A 32 17.73 15.40 -13.88
N LYS A 33 18.65 15.21 -14.82
CA LYS A 33 19.42 16.32 -15.42
C LYS A 33 19.07 16.58 -16.88
N ASN A 34 18.44 15.62 -17.54
CA ASN A 34 18.13 15.69 -18.96
C ASN A 34 16.91 14.82 -19.31
N MET A 35 16.47 14.91 -20.57
CA MET A 35 15.30 14.19 -21.10
C MET A 35 15.43 12.65 -21.06
N LYS A 36 16.66 12.11 -21.09
CA LYS A 36 16.88 10.67 -20.96
C LYS A 36 16.59 10.23 -19.53
N ASP A 37 17.10 10.96 -18.54
CA ASP A 37 16.85 10.67 -17.11
C ASP A 37 15.35 10.80 -16.80
N GLU A 38 14.68 11.82 -17.35
CA GLU A 38 13.22 12.01 -17.22
C GLU A 38 12.44 10.81 -17.77
N LYS A 39 12.85 10.31 -18.95
CA LYS A 39 12.24 9.13 -19.58
C LYS A 39 12.45 7.88 -18.74
N GLU A 40 13.64 7.69 -18.17
CA GLU A 40 13.94 6.56 -17.27
C GLU A 40 13.10 6.64 -16.00
N PHE A 41 13.00 7.81 -15.36
CA PHE A 41 12.14 8.03 -14.21
C PHE A 41 10.67 7.76 -14.53
N THR A 42 10.18 8.22 -15.68
CA THR A 42 8.82 7.97 -16.14
C THR A 42 8.53 6.46 -16.28
N ASN A 43 9.50 5.68 -16.75
CA ASN A 43 9.36 4.22 -16.83
C ASN A 43 9.28 3.57 -15.44
N VAL A 44 10.05 4.06 -14.46
CA VAL A 44 9.95 3.62 -13.07
C VAL A 44 8.55 3.91 -12.51
N ILE A 45 8.03 5.12 -12.70
CA ILE A 45 6.69 5.49 -12.25
C ILE A 45 5.59 4.64 -12.92
N LYS A 46 5.72 4.33 -14.22
CA LYS A 46 4.82 3.40 -14.92
C LYS A 46 4.85 2.00 -14.32
N ALA A 47 6.03 1.46 -14.02
CA ALA A 47 6.16 0.15 -13.39
C ALA A 47 5.52 0.15 -11.98
N ILE A 48 5.71 1.21 -11.21
CA ILE A 48 5.08 1.40 -9.89
C ILE A 48 3.55 1.45 -10.01
N LYS A 49 3.01 2.15 -11.02
CA LYS A 49 1.57 2.21 -11.28
C LYS A 49 0.99 0.80 -11.50
N VAL A 50 1.67 -0.02 -12.32
CA VAL A 50 1.29 -1.41 -12.60
C VAL A 50 1.37 -2.28 -11.35
N ARG A 51 2.46 -2.22 -10.57
CA ARG A 51 2.62 -2.98 -9.32
C ARG A 51 1.45 -2.76 -8.35
N HIS A 52 0.95 -1.52 -8.27
CA HIS A 52 -0.14 -1.16 -7.37
C HIS A 52 -1.55 -1.48 -7.88
N ASN A 53 -1.72 -2.06 -9.08
CA ASN A 53 -3.03 -2.40 -9.65
C ASN A 53 -3.86 -3.28 -8.73
N ASN A 54 -3.21 -4.25 -8.08
CA ASN A 54 -3.88 -5.26 -7.25
C ASN A 54 -3.96 -4.92 -5.76
N VAL A 55 -3.61 -3.69 -5.37
CA VAL A 55 -3.64 -3.27 -3.96
C VAL A 55 -5.04 -3.34 -3.36
N VAL A 56 -6.06 -2.84 -4.06
CA VAL A 56 -7.45 -2.84 -3.56
C VAL A 56 -7.96 -4.27 -3.35
N PRO A 57 -7.91 -5.18 -4.35
CA PRO A 57 -8.38 -6.54 -4.14
C PRO A 57 -7.55 -7.29 -3.09
N ALA A 58 -6.22 -7.11 -3.04
CA ALA A 58 -5.37 -7.75 -2.03
C ALA A 58 -5.70 -7.26 -0.60
N MET A 59 -5.90 -5.94 -0.41
CA MET A 59 -6.32 -5.39 0.87
C MET A 59 -7.71 -5.87 1.28
N ALA A 60 -8.68 -5.93 0.35
CA ALA A 60 -10.02 -6.43 0.65
C ALA A 60 -9.98 -7.87 1.18
N LEU A 61 -9.23 -8.75 0.52
CA LEU A 61 -9.03 -10.13 0.96
C LEU A 61 -8.29 -10.21 2.29
N GLY A 62 -7.26 -9.39 2.50
CA GLY A 62 -6.51 -9.33 3.76
C GLY A 62 -7.37 -8.89 4.93
N VAL A 63 -8.22 -7.87 4.75
CA VAL A 63 -9.19 -7.40 5.75
C VAL A 63 -10.27 -8.45 6.01
N GLN A 64 -10.73 -9.16 4.97
CA GLN A 64 -11.69 -10.26 5.14
C GLN A 64 -11.11 -11.40 5.98
N GLN A 65 -9.85 -11.78 5.73
CA GLN A 65 -9.15 -12.80 6.52
C GLN A 65 -8.99 -12.33 7.97
N LEU A 66 -8.54 -11.09 8.16
CA LEU A 66 -8.40 -10.48 9.48
C LEU A 66 -9.75 -10.48 10.21
N LYS A 67 -10.85 -10.03 9.57
CA LYS A 67 -12.18 -10.06 10.17
C LYS A 67 -12.59 -11.46 10.64
N LYS A 68 -12.34 -12.52 9.86
CA LYS A 68 -12.63 -13.92 10.26
C LYS A 68 -11.85 -14.33 11.52
N GLU A 69 -10.58 -13.93 11.60
CA GLU A 69 -9.72 -14.19 12.77
C GLU A 69 -10.15 -13.37 14.00
N LEU A 70 -10.66 -12.16 13.78
CA LEU A 70 -11.14 -11.25 14.83
C LEU A 70 -12.51 -11.63 15.38
N THR A 71 -13.43 -12.13 14.55
CA THR A 71 -14.78 -12.55 14.99
C THR A 71 -14.74 -13.66 16.05
N THR A 72 -13.62 -14.37 16.17
CA THR A 72 -13.44 -15.41 17.19
C THR A 72 -12.78 -14.91 18.49
N LYS A 73 -12.25 -13.68 18.55
CA LYS A 73 -11.38 -13.24 19.66
C LYS A 73 -11.48 -11.79 20.14
N MET A 74 -12.10 -10.85 19.40
CA MET A 74 -11.88 -9.40 19.61
C MET A 74 -13.16 -8.55 19.76
N GLY A 75 -13.02 -7.42 20.46
CA GLY A 75 -14.09 -6.48 20.80
C GLY A 75 -14.38 -5.44 19.71
N SER A 76 -15.37 -4.58 19.91
CA SER A 76 -15.80 -3.56 18.95
C SER A 76 -14.74 -2.50 18.61
N GLU A 77 -13.78 -2.26 19.51
CA GLU A 77 -12.75 -1.22 19.39
C GLU A 77 -11.75 -1.49 18.24
N ASP A 78 -11.35 -2.75 18.06
CA ASP A 78 -10.39 -3.13 17.02
C ASP A 78 -10.94 -2.95 15.59
N LEU A 79 -12.25 -3.14 15.43
CA LEU A 79 -12.92 -2.89 14.16
C LEU A 79 -12.89 -1.40 13.80
N VAL A 80 -13.07 -0.51 14.78
CA VAL A 80 -13.01 0.95 14.57
C VAL A 80 -11.62 1.38 14.13
N GLU A 81 -10.56 0.82 14.74
CA GLU A 81 -9.18 1.12 14.34
C GLU A 81 -8.89 0.69 12.90
N ILE A 82 -9.34 -0.50 12.49
CA ILE A 82 -9.17 -1.00 11.12
C ILE A 82 -9.88 -0.08 10.13
N HIS A 83 -11.11 0.33 10.41
CA HIS A 83 -11.85 1.26 9.55
C HIS A 83 -11.10 2.58 9.37
N ARG A 84 -10.66 3.21 10.47
CA ARG A 84 -9.88 4.46 10.41
C ARG A 84 -8.54 4.31 9.69
N PHE A 85 -7.90 3.15 9.80
CA PHE A 85 -6.69 2.85 9.04
C PHE A 85 -6.99 2.77 7.54
N LEU A 86 -8.03 2.04 7.14
CA LEU A 86 -8.40 1.86 5.74
C LEU A 86 -8.77 3.18 5.06
N ASP A 87 -9.47 4.08 5.75
CA ASP A 87 -9.81 5.40 5.20
C ASP A 87 -8.55 6.20 4.86
N ARG A 88 -7.60 6.29 5.81
CA ARG A 88 -6.31 6.98 5.58
C ARG A 88 -5.49 6.31 4.49
N PHE A 89 -5.47 4.98 4.48
CA PHE A 89 -4.75 4.20 3.47
C PHE A 89 -5.30 4.45 2.06
N TYR A 90 -6.62 4.39 1.87
CA TYR A 90 -7.23 4.59 0.57
C TYR A 90 -7.13 6.05 0.11
N LEU A 91 -7.27 7.03 1.01
CA LEU A 91 -7.04 8.44 0.67
C LEU A 91 -5.59 8.70 0.24
N SER A 92 -4.61 8.18 0.98
CA SER A 92 -3.20 8.28 0.60
C SER A 92 -2.93 7.66 -0.77
N ARG A 93 -3.49 6.48 -1.05
CA ARG A 93 -3.35 5.80 -2.34
C ARG A 93 -4.00 6.58 -3.48
N ILE A 94 -5.17 7.16 -3.27
CA ILE A 94 -5.83 8.03 -4.27
C ILE A 94 -4.94 9.23 -4.58
N GLY A 95 -4.37 9.87 -3.56
CA GLY A 95 -3.41 10.96 -3.74
C GLY A 95 -2.19 10.56 -4.57
N ILE A 96 -1.56 9.43 -4.24
CA ILE A 96 -0.42 8.89 -5.01
C ILE A 96 -0.84 8.62 -6.46
N ARG A 97 -2.00 7.97 -6.66
CA ARG A 97 -2.56 7.66 -7.99
C ARG A 97 -2.88 8.90 -8.81
N MET A 98 -3.27 10.01 -8.17
CA MET A 98 -3.51 11.28 -8.84
C MET A 98 -2.21 11.90 -9.35
N LEU A 99 -1.13 11.81 -8.56
CA LEU A 99 0.18 12.36 -8.93
C LEU A 99 0.87 11.58 -10.05
N ILE A 100 0.73 10.25 -10.06
CA ILE A 100 1.34 9.36 -11.06
C ILE A 100 0.38 8.94 -12.19
N GLY A 101 -0.84 9.50 -12.16
CA GLY A 101 -2.02 9.10 -12.92
C GLY A 101 -1.90 9.30 -14.41
#